data_AF-A0A482ZZ33-F1
#
_entry.id   AF-A0A482ZZ33-F1
#
_cell.length_a   1.000
_cell.length_b   1.000
_cell.length_c   1.000
_cell.angle_alpha   90.00
_cell.angle_beta   90.00
_cell.angle_gamma   90.00
#
_symmetry.space_group_name_H-M   'P 1'
#
loop_
_entity.id
_entity.type
_entity.pdbx_description
1 polymer ?
#
loop_
_entity_poly.entity_id
_entity_poly.type
_entity_poly.pdbx_seq_one_letter_code
_entity_poly.pdbx_strand_id
1 'polypeptide(L)'
;MAKRWAPMYIFMVGFVVSLVTVFKGLKHLQIELSIFQSFVIAIAVGAIVSFISWLLIRKIKIDVNANQDFHYASVEKVFTPMMLFTASAMAFAHGSNDVANGIGPLAAVVSIIQSGGELAQKASIPIWILLLGGGGIVLGLTTMGYRVMKTIGSRITPLTPTKGFCATLAAAATIVIASRTGLPVSTTQIAVGGVIGVGMARGIAAIDLRVVGGIFVSWLITLPVGGILAALIFFILKAVFS
;
A
#
# COMPACT_ATOMS: atom_id res chain seq x y z
N MET A 1 -17.85 11.06 -22.00
CA MET A 1 -17.67 11.57 -20.61
C MET A 1 -16.30 11.19 -20.02
N ALA A 2 -15.86 9.92 -20.07
CA ALA A 2 -14.57 9.47 -19.53
C ALA A 2 -13.33 10.26 -20.01
N LYS A 3 -13.25 10.59 -21.31
CA LYS A 3 -12.14 11.36 -21.89
C LYS A 3 -11.97 12.77 -21.30
N ARG A 4 -13.05 13.40 -20.84
CA ARG A 4 -13.03 14.77 -20.28
C ARG A 4 -12.51 14.80 -18.84
N TRP A 5 -12.75 13.73 -18.08
CA TRP A 5 -12.35 13.61 -16.68
C TRP A 5 -11.05 12.81 -16.47
N ALA A 6 -10.62 12.04 -17.47
CA ALA A 6 -9.37 11.27 -17.41
C ALA A 6 -8.14 12.10 -16.98
N PRO A 7 -7.91 13.33 -17.47
CA PRO A 7 -6.79 14.15 -17.00
C PRO A 7 -6.85 14.47 -15.51
N MET A 8 -8.05 14.66 -14.95
CA MET A 8 -8.24 14.92 -13.53
C MET A 8 -7.93 13.69 -12.67
N TYR A 9 -8.38 12.50 -13.09
CA TYR A 9 -8.03 11.26 -12.40
C TYR A 9 -6.53 10.99 -12.44
N ILE A 10 -5.89 11.22 -13.59
CA ILE A 10 -4.45 11.04 -13.76
C ILE A 10 -3.65 12.05 -12.93
N PHE A 11 -4.10 13.31 -12.85
CA PHE A 11 -3.54 14.28 -11.92
C PHE A 11 -3.57 13.75 -10.49
N MET A 12 -4.72 13.23 -10.05
CA MET A 12 -4.89 12.70 -8.71
C MET A 12 -3.99 11.49 -8.45
N VAL A 13 -3.77 10.63 -9.45
CA VAL A 13 -2.77 9.54 -9.37
C VAL A 13 -1.37 10.09 -9.19
N GLY A 14 -0.92 10.97 -10.10
CA GLY A 14 0.43 11.53 -10.04
C GLY A 14 0.68 12.25 -8.71
N PHE A 15 -0.32 12.98 -8.23
CA PHE A 15 -0.31 13.65 -6.93
C PHE A 15 -0.17 12.66 -5.77
N VAL A 16 -1.04 11.66 -5.66
CA VAL A 16 -1.02 10.70 -4.54
C VAL A 16 0.25 9.83 -4.58
N VAL A 17 0.65 9.34 -5.75
CA VAL A 17 1.89 8.57 -5.93
C VAL A 17 3.10 9.41 -5.51
N SER A 18 3.14 10.70 -5.89
CA SER A 18 4.20 11.61 -5.47
C SER A 18 4.20 11.82 -3.96
N LEU A 19 3.04 12.07 -3.33
CA LEU A 19 2.95 12.23 -1.88
C LEU A 19 3.39 10.99 -1.11
N VAL A 20 3.01 9.80 -1.58
CA VAL A 20 3.47 8.53 -0.99
C VAL A 20 4.99 8.43 -1.06
N THR A 21 5.58 8.69 -2.24
CA THR A 21 7.02 8.66 -2.44
C THR A 21 7.73 9.70 -1.56
N VAL A 22 7.18 10.91 -1.44
CA VAL A 22 7.78 11.96 -0.60
C VAL A 22 7.67 11.63 0.89
N PHE A 23 6.53 11.14 1.37
CA PHE A 23 6.31 10.94 2.81
C PHE A 23 6.84 9.62 3.35
N LYS A 24 6.96 8.60 2.50
CA LYS A 24 7.54 7.30 2.87
C LYS A 24 8.95 7.12 2.34
N GLY A 25 9.19 7.47 1.07
CA GLY A 25 10.47 7.27 0.40
C GLY A 25 11.56 8.20 0.91
N LEU A 26 11.32 9.52 0.93
CA LEU A 26 12.36 10.49 1.30
C LEU A 26 12.72 10.48 2.80
N LYS A 27 11.90 9.87 3.68
CA LYS A 27 12.25 9.70 5.11
C LYS A 27 13.55 8.91 5.31
N HIS A 28 13.85 7.95 4.44
CA HIS A 28 15.07 7.14 4.52
C HIS A 28 16.31 7.87 4.01
N LEU A 29 16.13 8.95 3.24
CA LEU A 29 17.21 9.75 2.67
C LEU A 29 17.57 10.98 3.54
N GLN A 30 16.95 11.14 4.70
CA GLN A 30 17.10 12.31 5.60
C GLN A 30 16.81 13.67 4.93
N ILE A 31 16.04 13.68 3.84
CA ILE A 31 15.62 14.91 3.17
C ILE A 31 14.31 15.36 3.82
N GLU A 32 14.40 16.24 4.82
CA GLU A 32 13.22 16.82 5.47
C GLU A 32 12.63 17.96 4.63
N LEU A 33 11.74 17.60 3.70
CA LEU A 33 10.94 18.60 2.98
C LEU A 33 9.82 19.14 3.87
N SER A 34 9.66 20.46 3.87
CA SER A 34 8.52 21.11 4.49
C SER A 34 7.20 20.59 3.89
N ILE A 35 6.12 20.64 4.67
CA ILE A 35 4.77 20.27 4.21
C ILE A 35 4.44 21.01 2.92
N PHE A 36 4.64 22.32 2.91
CA PHE A 36 4.36 23.16 1.75
C PHE A 36 5.14 22.72 0.51
N GLN A 37 6.46 22.52 0.64
CA GLN A 37 7.31 22.07 -0.46
C GLN A 37 6.88 20.71 -1.02
N SER A 38 6.48 19.79 -0.13
CA SER A 38 6.05 18.47 -0.55
C SER A 38 4.75 18.50 -1.35
N PHE A 39 3.78 19.32 -0.92
CA PHE A 39 2.52 19.51 -1.66
C PHE A 39 2.78 20.21 -2.99
N VAL A 40 3.66 21.20 -3.03
CA VAL A 40 4.06 21.88 -4.28
C VAL A 40 4.69 20.89 -5.27
N ILE A 41 5.63 20.06 -4.81
CA ILE A 41 6.25 19.02 -5.66
C ILE A 41 5.19 18.03 -6.15
N ALA A 42 4.31 17.56 -5.26
CA ALA A 42 3.27 16.61 -5.65
C ALA A 42 2.27 17.21 -6.66
N ILE A 43 1.90 18.48 -6.51
CA ILE A 43 1.04 19.20 -7.46
C ILE A 43 1.77 19.36 -8.79
N ALA A 44 3.04 19.76 -8.78
CA ALA A 44 3.84 19.93 -10.00
C ALA A 44 3.98 18.60 -10.76
N VAL A 45 4.34 17.51 -10.07
CA VAL A 45 4.43 16.16 -10.65
C VAL A 45 3.06 15.72 -11.19
N GLY A 46 1.99 15.88 -10.40
CA GLY A 46 0.63 15.57 -10.83
C GLY A 46 0.21 16.35 -12.07
N ALA A 47 0.55 17.64 -12.14
CA ALA A 47 0.24 18.51 -13.28
C ALA A 47 1.02 18.09 -14.53
N ILE A 48 2.31 17.78 -14.40
CA ILE A 48 3.14 17.29 -15.51
C ILE A 48 2.60 15.96 -16.06
N VAL A 49 2.32 14.99 -15.19
CA VAL A 49 1.79 13.68 -15.59
C VAL A 49 0.42 13.81 -16.24
N SER A 50 -0.45 14.67 -15.70
CA SER A 50 -1.75 15.00 -16.29
C SER A 50 -1.61 15.65 -17.67
N PHE A 51 -0.70 16.61 -17.82
CA PHE A 51 -0.46 17.32 -19.08
C PHE A 51 0.06 16.37 -20.17
N ILE A 52 1.06 15.55 -19.86
CA ILE A 52 1.58 14.51 -20.76
C ILE A 52 0.45 13.56 -21.17
N SER A 53 -0.33 13.09 -20.20
CA SER A 53 -1.42 12.14 -20.47
C SER A 53 -2.54 12.76 -21.31
N TRP A 54 -2.84 14.04 -21.12
CA TRP A 54 -3.78 14.77 -21.95
C TRP A 54 -3.28 14.88 -23.41
N LEU A 55 -1.99 15.13 -23.63
CA LEU A 55 -1.40 15.12 -24.98
C LEU A 55 -1.53 13.75 -25.66
N LEU A 56 -1.32 12.67 -24.91
CA LEU A 56 -1.43 11.29 -25.42
C LEU A 56 -2.90 10.91 -25.69
N ILE A 57 -3.82 11.19 -24.77
CA ILE A 57 -5.25 10.86 -24.89
C ILE A 57 -5.92 11.61 -26.03
N ARG A 58 -5.46 12.83 -26.35
CA ARG A 58 -5.94 13.60 -27.51
C ARG A 58 -5.70 12.88 -28.84
N LYS A 59 -4.66 12.06 -28.96
CA LYS A 59 -4.32 11.31 -30.18
C LYS A 59 -5.10 10.01 -30.36
N ILE A 60 -5.76 9.52 -29.31
CA ILE A 60 -6.51 8.25 -29.36
C ILE A 60 -7.88 8.50 -30.00
N LYS A 61 -8.17 7.91 -31.16
CA LYS A 61 -9.54 7.88 -31.72
C LYS A 61 -10.33 6.81 -30.98
N ILE A 62 -11.36 7.21 -30.24
CA ILE A 62 -12.30 6.29 -29.60
C ILE A 62 -13.43 6.08 -30.60
N ASP A 63 -13.60 4.85 -31.07
CA ASP A 63 -14.70 4.50 -31.96
C ASP A 63 -16.02 4.53 -31.17
N VAL A 64 -16.98 5.32 -31.64
CA VAL A 64 -18.18 5.71 -30.88
C VAL A 64 -19.35 4.74 -31.16
N ASN A 65 -19.22 3.86 -32.15
CA ASN A 65 -20.31 3.00 -32.66
C ASN A 65 -20.32 1.56 -32.13
N ALA A 66 -19.65 1.26 -31.02
CA ALA A 66 -19.60 -0.10 -30.48
C ALA A 66 -20.51 -0.23 -29.23
N ASN A 67 -21.31 -1.31 -29.19
CA ASN A 67 -22.31 -1.72 -28.18
C ASN A 67 -22.06 -1.29 -26.73
N GLN A 68 -23.12 -1.25 -25.90
CA GLN A 68 -23.04 -0.93 -24.46
C GLN A 68 -21.95 -1.73 -23.70
N ASP A 69 -21.71 -3.00 -24.05
CA ASP A 69 -20.61 -3.81 -23.50
C ASP A 69 -19.21 -3.29 -23.89
N PHE A 70 -19.08 -2.74 -25.10
CA PHE A 70 -17.86 -2.09 -25.57
C PHE A 70 -17.57 -0.79 -24.81
N HIS A 71 -18.61 -0.06 -24.38
CA HIS A 71 -18.42 1.14 -23.55
C HIS A 71 -17.85 0.80 -22.16
N TYR A 72 -18.37 -0.22 -21.47
CA TYR A 72 -17.81 -0.67 -20.18
C TYR A 72 -16.38 -1.18 -20.33
N ALA A 73 -16.12 -2.04 -21.32
CA ALA A 73 -14.78 -2.54 -21.60
C ALA A 73 -13.78 -1.42 -21.95
N SER A 74 -14.23 -0.39 -22.66
CA SER A 74 -13.39 0.78 -23.01
C SER A 74 -13.07 1.65 -21.80
N VAL A 75 -14.01 1.81 -20.85
CA VAL A 75 -13.76 2.54 -19.61
C VAL A 75 -12.74 1.78 -18.75
N GLU A 76 -12.94 0.48 -18.54
CA GLU A 76 -12.02 -0.32 -17.72
C GLU A 76 -10.59 -0.31 -18.28
N LYS A 77 -10.41 -0.34 -19.61
CA LYS A 77 -9.09 -0.20 -20.26
C LYS A 77 -8.38 1.12 -19.93
N VAL A 78 -9.11 2.21 -19.73
CA VAL A 78 -8.53 3.51 -19.34
C VAL A 78 -8.13 3.49 -17.87
N PHE A 79 -8.88 2.80 -17.01
CA PHE A 79 -8.59 2.71 -15.58
C PHE A 79 -7.50 1.69 -15.22
N THR A 80 -7.26 0.66 -16.04
CA THR A 80 -6.17 -0.32 -15.82
C THR A 80 -4.79 0.29 -15.58
N PRO A 81 -4.26 1.20 -16.45
CA PRO A 81 -2.95 1.80 -16.19
C PRO A 81 -2.95 2.68 -14.94
N MET A 82 -4.04 3.42 -14.69
CA MET A 82 -4.17 4.24 -13.47
C MET A 82 -4.14 3.40 -12.20
N MET A 83 -4.88 2.29 -12.20
CA MET A 83 -4.89 1.29 -11.12
C MET A 83 -3.49 0.69 -10.92
N LEU A 84 -2.77 0.39 -11.99
CA LEU A 84 -1.42 -0.17 -11.90
C LEU A 84 -0.46 0.77 -11.17
N PHE A 85 -0.49 2.06 -11.51
CA PHE A 85 0.35 3.07 -10.84
C PHE A 85 -0.05 3.28 -9.37
N THR A 86 -1.34 3.37 -9.06
CA THR A 86 -1.79 3.53 -7.66
C THR A 86 -1.50 2.29 -6.83
N ALA A 87 -1.70 1.09 -7.38
CA ALA A 87 -1.35 -0.17 -6.73
C ALA A 87 0.16 -0.29 -6.50
N SER A 88 0.99 0.17 -7.44
CA SER A 88 2.46 0.16 -7.28
C SER A 88 2.92 1.11 -6.18
N ALA A 89 2.35 2.32 -6.10
CA ALA A 89 2.63 3.25 -5.02
C ALA A 89 2.16 2.71 -3.65
N MET A 90 0.99 2.08 -3.62
CA MET A 90 0.50 1.39 -2.42
C MET A 90 1.45 0.26 -2.01
N ALA A 91 1.92 -0.56 -2.96
CA ALA A 91 2.88 -1.63 -2.69
C ALA A 91 4.22 -1.08 -2.16
N PHE A 92 4.70 0.04 -2.69
CA PHE A 92 5.88 0.73 -2.17
C PHE A 92 5.66 1.21 -0.72
N ALA A 93 4.55 1.89 -0.45
CA ALA A 93 4.21 2.39 0.89
C ALA A 93 4.06 1.26 1.91
N HIS A 94 3.44 0.17 1.51
CA HIS A 94 3.21 -1.02 2.31
C HIS A 94 4.52 -1.75 2.59
N GLY A 95 5.30 -2.06 1.54
CA GLY A 95 6.60 -2.71 1.65
C GLY A 95 7.57 -1.94 2.53
N SER A 96 7.62 -0.61 2.44
CA SER A 96 8.46 0.20 3.31
C SER A 96 8.13 0.05 4.80
N ASN A 97 6.85 -0.14 5.18
CA ASN A 97 6.48 -0.36 6.58
C ASN A 97 6.73 -1.81 7.01
N ASP A 98 6.45 -2.76 6.13
CA ASP A 98 6.54 -4.19 6.46
C ASP A 98 7.99 -4.66 6.54
N VAL A 99 8.90 -4.08 5.76
CA VAL A 99 10.35 -4.30 5.94
C VAL A 99 10.75 -3.93 7.37
N ALA A 100 10.38 -2.75 7.86
CA ALA A 100 10.73 -2.31 9.21
C ALA A 100 10.20 -3.27 10.29
N ASN A 101 8.98 -3.80 10.12
CA ASN A 101 8.39 -4.77 11.04
C ASN A 101 9.16 -6.11 11.05
N GLY A 102 9.58 -6.61 9.88
CA GLY A 102 10.27 -7.89 9.76
C GLY A 102 11.73 -7.85 10.21
N ILE A 103 12.45 -6.79 9.84
CA ILE A 103 13.89 -6.70 10.10
C ILE A 103 14.26 -5.90 11.35
N GLY A 104 13.32 -5.17 11.96
CA GLY A 104 13.56 -4.37 13.16
C GLY A 104 14.22 -5.15 14.30
N PRO A 105 13.68 -6.33 14.69
CA PRO A 105 14.30 -7.17 15.73
C PRO A 105 15.72 -7.63 15.35
N LEU A 106 15.94 -8.02 14.10
CA LEU A 106 17.27 -8.44 13.61
C LEU A 106 18.27 -7.28 13.65
N ALA A 107 17.85 -6.10 13.21
CA ALA A 107 18.67 -4.89 13.26
C ALA A 107 19.05 -4.50 14.70
N ALA A 108 18.13 -4.65 15.64
CA ALA A 108 18.41 -4.41 17.06
C ALA A 108 19.46 -5.38 17.61
N VAL A 109 19.34 -6.69 17.32
CA VAL A 109 20.33 -7.70 17.75
C VAL A 109 21.71 -7.39 17.16
N VAL A 110 21.79 -7.12 15.86
CA VAL A 110 23.06 -6.79 15.19
C VAL A 110 23.68 -5.51 15.77
N SER A 111 22.87 -4.49 16.05
CA SER A 111 23.33 -3.25 16.66
C SER A 111 23.93 -3.49 18.05
N ILE A 112 23.30 -4.30 18.90
CA ILE A 112 23.80 -4.60 20.25
C ILE A 112 25.14 -5.32 20.17
N ILE A 113 25.28 -6.29 19.26
CA ILE A 113 26.54 -7.04 19.06
C ILE A 113 27.65 -6.10 18.58
N GLN A 114 27.35 -5.21 17.63
CA GLN A 114 28.34 -4.27 17.08
C GLN A 114 28.75 -3.17 18.07
N SER A 115 27.84 -2.74 18.94
CA SER A 115 28.08 -1.72 19.97
C SER A 115 28.66 -2.29 21.26
N GLY A 116 29.10 -3.56 21.29
CA GLY A 116 29.72 -4.16 22.47
C GLY A 116 28.79 -4.30 23.68
N GLY A 117 27.47 -4.34 23.45
CA GLY A 117 26.46 -4.42 24.50
C GLY A 117 25.76 -3.11 24.87
N GLU A 118 26.20 -1.97 24.31
CA GLU A 118 25.50 -0.69 24.51
C GLU A 118 24.32 -0.51 23.54
N LEU A 119 23.16 -0.10 24.06
CA LEU A 119 22.01 0.29 23.25
C LEU A 119 22.23 1.69 22.66
N ALA A 120 22.78 1.74 21.44
CA ALA A 120 22.81 2.99 20.69
C ALA A 120 21.36 3.45 20.38
N GLN A 121 20.96 4.64 20.86
CA GLN A 121 19.61 5.20 20.63
C GLN A 121 19.29 5.49 19.16
N LYS A 122 20.29 5.46 18.27
CA LYS A 122 20.14 5.59 16.81
C LYS A 122 20.97 4.51 16.12
N ALA A 123 20.45 3.28 16.10
CA ALA A 123 21.01 2.23 15.27
C ALA A 123 20.73 2.54 13.79
N SER A 124 21.76 2.90 13.05
CA SER A 124 21.68 2.92 11.58
C SER A 124 21.49 1.49 11.10
N ILE A 125 20.39 1.20 10.41
CA ILE A 125 20.09 -0.15 9.92
C ILE A 125 21.02 -0.46 8.74
N PRO A 126 21.88 -1.50 8.82
CA PRO A 126 22.75 -1.87 7.72
C PRO A 126 21.95 -2.24 6.46
N ILE A 127 22.45 -1.83 5.29
CA ILE A 127 21.81 -2.07 3.99
C ILE A 127 21.56 -3.56 3.72
N TRP A 128 22.47 -4.45 4.13
CA TRP A 128 22.29 -5.89 3.90
C TRP A 128 21.08 -6.46 4.65
N ILE A 129 20.73 -5.90 5.82
CA ILE A 129 19.53 -6.27 6.57
C ILE A 129 18.28 -5.82 5.81
N LEU A 130 18.29 -4.62 5.24
CA LEU A 130 17.20 -4.12 4.39
C LEU A 130 17.01 -4.98 3.14
N LEU A 131 18.11 -5.39 2.49
CA LEU A 131 18.08 -6.29 1.33
C LEU A 131 17.51 -7.67 1.70
N LEU A 132 17.87 -8.21 2.87
CA LEU A 132 17.33 -9.46 3.38
C LEU A 132 15.81 -9.33 3.63
N GLY A 133 15.36 -8.24 4.25
CA GLY A 133 13.94 -7.97 4.47
C GLY A 133 13.15 -7.84 3.17
N GLY A 134 13.66 -7.04 2.22
CA GLY A 134 13.04 -6.88 0.91
C GLY A 134 12.99 -8.19 0.12
N GLY A 135 14.09 -8.94 0.11
CA GLY A 135 14.16 -10.27 -0.51
C GLY A 135 13.16 -11.25 0.10
N GLY A 136 13.05 -11.27 1.44
CA GLY A 136 12.08 -12.09 2.17
C GLY A 136 10.63 -11.78 1.81
N ILE A 137 10.28 -10.49 1.67
CA ILE A 137 8.94 -10.08 1.22
C ILE A 137 8.66 -10.58 -0.20
N VAL A 138 9.61 -10.41 -1.13
CA VAL A 138 9.44 -10.89 -2.52
C VAL A 138 9.28 -12.41 -2.57
N LEU A 139 10.06 -13.16 -1.79
CA LEU A 139 9.93 -14.61 -1.68
C LEU A 139 8.58 -15.02 -1.07
N GLY A 140 8.12 -14.35 -0.02
CA GLY A 140 6.81 -14.62 0.58
C GLY A 140 5.64 -14.33 -0.37
N LEU A 141 5.72 -13.22 -1.12
CA LEU A 141 4.71 -12.84 -2.10
C LEU A 141 4.61 -13.83 -3.26
N THR A 142 5.76 -14.29 -3.78
CA THR A 142 5.79 -15.25 -4.90
C THR A 142 5.35 -16.65 -4.49
N THR A 143 5.63 -17.08 -3.26
CA THR A 143 5.29 -18.43 -2.78
C THR A 143 3.86 -18.56 -2.24
N MET A 144 3.41 -17.62 -1.40
CA MET A 144 2.13 -17.73 -0.68
C MET A 144 1.23 -16.50 -0.81
N GLY A 145 1.77 -15.36 -1.26
CA GLY A 145 1.02 -14.10 -1.39
C GLY A 145 -0.23 -14.19 -2.27
N TYR A 146 -0.23 -15.08 -3.27
CA TYR A 146 -1.38 -15.26 -4.18
C TYR A 146 -2.67 -15.64 -3.45
N ARG A 147 -2.60 -16.32 -2.30
CA ARG A 147 -3.80 -16.73 -1.52
C ARG A 147 -4.51 -15.53 -0.92
N VAL A 148 -3.73 -14.58 -0.39
CA VAL A 148 -4.25 -13.33 0.19
C VAL A 148 -4.75 -12.41 -0.92
N MET A 149 -3.98 -12.27 -2.01
CA MET A 149 -4.40 -11.48 -3.19
C MET A 149 -5.71 -11.98 -3.77
N LYS A 150 -5.91 -13.30 -3.86
CA LYS A 150 -7.18 -13.89 -4.32
C LYS A 150 -8.33 -13.56 -3.37
N THR A 151 -8.10 -13.60 -2.07
CA THR A 151 -9.14 -13.31 -1.06
C THR A 151 -9.60 -11.85 -1.15
N ILE A 152 -8.66 -10.90 -1.17
CA ILE A 152 -8.97 -9.48 -1.27
C ILE A 152 -9.56 -9.15 -2.66
N GLY A 153 -8.99 -9.70 -3.72
CA GLY A 153 -9.34 -9.40 -5.11
C GLY A 153 -10.69 -9.96 -5.58
N SER A 154 -11.15 -11.07 -4.99
CA SER A 154 -12.34 -11.78 -5.48
C SER A 154 -13.34 -12.21 -4.42
N ARG A 155 -12.91 -12.45 -3.17
CA ARG A 155 -13.80 -13.00 -2.13
C ARG A 155 -14.52 -11.95 -1.30
N ILE A 156 -13.97 -10.74 -1.14
CA ILE A 156 -14.67 -9.66 -0.43
C ILE A 156 -15.76 -9.06 -1.31
N THR A 157 -15.37 -8.58 -2.50
CA THR A 157 -16.27 -8.05 -3.52
C THR A 157 -15.58 -8.14 -4.88
N PRO A 158 -16.29 -8.38 -6.00
CA PRO A 158 -15.67 -8.46 -7.32
C PRO A 158 -15.09 -7.11 -7.76
N LEU A 159 -13.76 -7.04 -7.82
CA LEU A 159 -12.99 -5.87 -8.20
C LEU A 159 -12.77 -5.83 -9.72
N THR A 160 -13.33 -4.79 -10.36
CA THR A 160 -12.96 -4.38 -11.72
C THR A 160 -11.87 -3.29 -11.66
N PRO A 161 -11.11 -3.00 -12.73
CA PRO A 161 -10.04 -2.00 -12.71
C PRO A 161 -10.45 -0.64 -12.12
N THR A 162 -11.65 -0.16 -12.44
CA THR A 162 -12.20 1.10 -11.91
C THR A 162 -12.41 1.02 -10.38
N LYS A 163 -12.90 -0.12 -9.88
CA LYS A 163 -13.08 -0.35 -8.44
C LYS A 163 -11.75 -0.50 -7.70
N GLY A 164 -10.82 -1.24 -8.29
CA GLY A 164 -9.47 -1.39 -7.77
C GLY A 164 -8.73 -0.07 -7.72
N PHE A 165 -8.91 0.77 -8.74
CA PHE A 165 -8.42 2.14 -8.75
C PHE A 165 -8.98 2.96 -7.57
N CYS A 166 -10.30 3.00 -7.38
CA CYS A 166 -10.92 3.73 -6.26
C CYS A 166 -10.45 3.22 -4.90
N ALA A 167 -10.39 1.89 -4.70
CA ALA A 167 -9.96 1.28 -3.45
C ALA A 167 -8.50 1.61 -3.13
N THR A 168 -7.60 1.48 -4.11
CA THR A 168 -6.16 1.76 -3.94
C THR A 168 -5.89 3.25 -3.75
N LEU A 169 -6.64 4.12 -4.44
CA LEU A 169 -6.53 5.56 -4.26
C LEU A 169 -6.97 6.00 -2.86
N ALA A 170 -8.12 5.50 -2.38
CA ALA A 170 -8.60 5.78 -1.04
C ALA A 170 -7.63 5.27 0.04
N ALA A 171 -7.08 4.07 -0.16
CA ALA A 171 -6.08 3.50 0.73
C ALA A 171 -4.79 4.33 0.76
N ALA A 172 -4.26 4.71 -0.41
CA ALA A 172 -3.05 5.52 -0.51
C ALA A 172 -3.24 6.92 0.12
N ALA A 173 -4.38 7.57 -0.12
CA ALA A 173 -4.70 8.86 0.50
C ALA A 173 -4.76 8.74 2.04
N THR A 174 -5.36 7.67 2.57
CA THR A 174 -5.44 7.42 4.01
C THR A 174 -4.05 7.19 4.60
N ILE A 175 -3.18 6.43 3.92
CA ILE A 175 -1.78 6.21 4.35
C ILE A 175 -1.00 7.51 4.37
N VAL A 176 -1.17 8.36 3.37
CA VAL A 176 -0.52 9.68 3.28
C VAL A 176 -0.89 10.53 4.50
N ILE A 177 -2.18 10.58 4.84
CA ILE A 177 -2.68 11.32 6.02
C ILE A 177 -2.08 10.74 7.31
N ALA A 178 -2.19 9.42 7.50
CA ALA A 178 -1.67 8.76 8.71
C ALA A 178 -0.14 8.90 8.87
N SER A 179 0.60 8.84 7.77
CA SER A 179 2.06 8.99 7.77
C SER A 179 2.50 10.39 8.16
N ARG A 180 1.64 11.39 7.95
CA ARG A 180 1.86 12.78 8.33
C ARG A 180 1.48 13.06 9.77
N THR A 181 0.38 12.48 10.26
CA THR A 181 0.00 12.59 11.67
C THR A 181 0.91 11.75 12.58
N GLY A 182 1.79 10.92 12.02
CA GLY A 182 2.67 10.04 12.78
C GLY A 182 1.93 8.89 13.44
N LEU A 183 0.66 8.68 13.10
CA LEU A 183 -0.15 7.63 13.68
C LEU A 183 0.34 6.27 13.16
N PRO A 184 0.65 5.31 14.05
CA PRO A 184 0.91 3.94 13.64
C PRO A 184 -0.41 3.36 13.13
N VAL A 185 -0.48 3.12 11.82
CA VAL A 185 -1.67 2.55 11.18
C VAL A 185 -1.34 1.26 10.45
N SER A 186 -2.29 0.34 10.45
CA SER A 186 -2.19 -0.88 9.66
C SER A 186 -2.57 -0.61 8.21
N THR A 187 -1.58 -0.71 7.32
CA THR A 187 -1.77 -0.58 5.87
C THR A 187 -2.66 -1.69 5.30
N THR A 188 -2.68 -2.88 5.93
CA THR A 188 -3.57 -3.98 5.53
C THR A 188 -5.04 -3.67 5.86
N GLN A 189 -5.30 -3.08 7.04
CA GLN A 189 -6.65 -2.65 7.42
C GLN A 189 -7.15 -1.52 6.52
N ILE A 190 -6.28 -0.57 6.18
CA ILE A 190 -6.61 0.52 5.24
C ILE A 190 -6.97 -0.05 3.86
N ALA A 191 -6.18 -1.01 3.35
CA ALA A 191 -6.44 -1.64 2.05
C ALA A 191 -7.77 -2.41 2.04
N VAL A 192 -8.01 -3.25 3.05
CA VAL A 192 -9.26 -4.02 3.19
C VAL A 192 -10.46 -3.08 3.36
N GLY A 193 -10.32 -2.03 4.16
CA GLY A 193 -11.35 -1.00 4.33
C GLY A 193 -11.70 -0.28 3.02
N GLY A 194 -10.70 0.02 2.18
CA GLY A 194 -10.92 0.59 0.85
C GLY A 194 -11.72 -0.34 -0.07
N VAL A 195 -11.41 -1.65 -0.05
CA VAL A 195 -12.14 -2.66 -0.84
C VAL A 195 -13.58 -2.83 -0.33
N ILE A 196 -13.78 -2.88 0.99
CA ILE A 196 -15.10 -2.94 1.61
C ILE A 196 -15.91 -1.69 1.23
N GLY A 197 -15.31 -0.50 1.33
CA GLY A 197 -15.98 0.77 0.99
C GLY A 197 -16.46 0.83 -0.46
N VAL A 198 -15.65 0.37 -1.41
CA VAL A 198 -16.06 0.27 -2.83
C VAL A 198 -17.16 -0.80 -3.02
N GLY A 199 -17.12 -1.89 -2.26
CA GLY A 199 -18.20 -2.87 -2.22
C GLY A 199 -19.51 -2.28 -1.69
N MET A 200 -19.45 -1.50 -0.61
CA MET A 200 -20.61 -0.89 0.03
C MET A 200 -21.32 0.12 -0.88
N ALA A 201 -20.58 0.79 -1.77
CA ALA A 201 -21.15 1.68 -2.77
C ALA A 201 -22.13 0.98 -3.74
N ARG A 202 -22.09 -0.37 -3.82
CA ARG A 202 -23.05 -1.19 -4.58
C ARG A 202 -24.15 -1.82 -3.72
N GLY A 203 -24.16 -1.52 -2.43
CA GLY A 203 -25.02 -2.15 -1.43
C GLY A 203 -24.33 -3.29 -0.68
N ILE A 204 -24.77 -3.52 0.56
CA ILE A 204 -24.19 -4.52 1.47
C ILE A 204 -24.24 -5.94 0.88
N ALA A 205 -25.25 -6.24 0.05
CA ALA A 205 -25.38 -7.52 -0.65
C ALA A 205 -24.24 -7.81 -1.65
N ALA A 206 -23.49 -6.80 -2.07
CA ALA A 206 -22.33 -6.97 -2.97
C ALA A 206 -21.04 -7.38 -2.23
N ILE A 207 -21.12 -7.59 -0.90
CA ILE A 207 -19.99 -7.92 -0.03
C ILE A 207 -20.25 -9.27 0.63
N ASP A 208 -19.25 -10.14 0.64
CA ASP A 208 -19.29 -11.35 1.46
C ASP A 208 -18.97 -11.02 2.93
N LEU A 209 -20.01 -10.81 3.72
CA LEU A 209 -19.89 -10.50 5.15
C LEU A 209 -19.27 -11.64 5.98
N ARG A 210 -19.33 -12.89 5.50
CA ARG A 210 -18.69 -14.01 6.20
C ARG A 210 -17.18 -13.91 6.07
N VAL A 211 -16.70 -13.59 4.87
CA VAL A 211 -15.27 -13.35 4.61
C VAL A 211 -14.78 -12.14 5.41
N VAL A 212 -15.54 -11.04 5.39
CA VAL A 212 -15.21 -9.82 6.16
C VAL A 212 -15.14 -10.14 7.66
N GLY A 213 -16.15 -10.80 8.22
CA GLY A 213 -16.16 -11.22 9.63
C GLY A 213 -14.95 -12.10 9.99
N GLY A 214 -14.60 -13.06 9.13
CA GLY A 214 -13.41 -13.89 9.30
C GLY A 214 -12.10 -13.07 9.33
N ILE A 215 -12.00 -12.03 8.50
CA ILE A 215 -10.85 -11.12 8.52
C ILE A 215 -10.76 -10.36 9.85
N PHE A 216 -11.86 -9.80 10.35
CA PHE A 216 -11.88 -9.09 11.63
C PHE A 216 -11.51 -10.00 12.81
N VAL A 217 -12.08 -11.20 12.85
CA VAL A 217 -11.74 -12.21 13.86
C VAL A 217 -10.26 -12.58 13.77
N SER A 218 -9.71 -12.74 12.56
CA SER A 218 -8.28 -13.04 12.40
C SER A 218 -7.39 -11.94 12.98
N TRP A 219 -7.73 -10.66 12.80
CA TRP A 219 -6.98 -9.55 13.36
C TRP A 219 -7.02 -9.54 14.89
N LEU A 220 -8.20 -9.80 15.46
CA LEU A 220 -8.37 -9.85 16.91
C LEU A 220 -7.60 -11.01 17.56
N ILE A 221 -7.54 -12.16 16.90
CA ILE A 221 -6.84 -13.36 17.39
C ILE A 221 -5.32 -13.26 17.19
N THR A 222 -4.85 -12.64 16.10
CA THR A 222 -3.42 -12.60 15.76
C THR A 222 -2.59 -11.89 16.83
N LEU A 223 -3.12 -10.81 17.42
CA LEU A 223 -2.43 -10.04 18.47
C LEU A 223 -2.16 -10.84 19.75
N PRO A 224 -3.16 -11.42 20.44
CA PRO A 224 -2.94 -12.18 21.66
C PRO A 224 -2.11 -13.44 21.40
N VAL A 225 -2.36 -14.16 20.29
CA VAL A 225 -1.58 -15.35 19.95
C VAL A 225 -0.11 -15.00 19.71
N GLY A 226 0.15 -13.92 18.96
CA GLY A 226 1.52 -13.43 18.74
C GLY A 226 2.23 -13.03 20.03
N GLY A 227 1.53 -12.32 20.92
CA GLY A 227 2.08 -11.90 22.22
C GLY A 227 2.38 -13.10 23.14
N ILE A 228 1.46 -14.07 23.23
CA ILE A 228 1.65 -15.28 24.03
C ILE A 228 2.81 -16.10 23.49
N LEU A 229 2.88 -16.32 22.18
CA LEU A 229 3.98 -17.08 21.56
C LEU A 229 5.33 -16.38 21.79
N ALA A 230 5.40 -15.05 21.63
CA ALA A 230 6.61 -14.29 21.89
C ALA A 230 7.06 -14.42 23.35
N ALA A 231 6.13 -14.31 24.31
CA ALA A 231 6.42 -14.47 25.73
C ALA A 231 6.91 -15.90 26.06
N LEU A 232 6.24 -16.93 25.54
CA LEU A 232 6.62 -18.33 25.74
C LEU A 232 8.03 -18.60 25.21
N ILE A 233 8.30 -18.20 23.96
CA ILE A 233 9.63 -18.37 23.35
C ILE A 233 10.69 -17.63 24.17
N PHE A 234 10.41 -16.41 24.61
CA PHE A 234 11.35 -15.64 25.45
C PHE A 234 11.67 -16.35 26.76
N PHE A 235 10.65 -16.84 27.50
CA PHE A 235 10.89 -17.54 28.77
C PHE A 235 11.62 -18.87 28.58
N ILE A 236 11.35 -19.60 27.49
CA ILE A 236 12.10 -20.82 27.15
C ILE A 236 13.57 -20.49 26.90
N LEU A 237 13.85 -19.50 26.04
CA LEU A 237 15.22 -19.09 25.74
C LEU A 237 15.93 -18.58 27.00
N LYS A 238 15.25 -17.77 27.82
CA LYS A 238 15.79 -17.29 29.09
C LYS A 238 16.15 -18.44 30.03
N ALA A 239 15.31 -19.47 30.13
CA ALA A 239 15.60 -20.63 30.98
C ALA A 239 16.75 -21.51 30.46
N VAL A 240 16.98 -21.52 29.15
CA VAL A 240 18.10 -22.27 28.52
C VAL A 240 19.42 -21.52 28.63
N PHE A 241 19.40 -20.18 28.58
CA PHE A 241 20.60 -19.33 28.54
C PHE A 241 20.87 -18.54 29.84
N SER A 242 20.06 -18.72 30.90
CA SER A 242 20.39 -18.27 32.27
C SER A 242 21.11 -19.36 33.03
#